data_AF-A0A9N7U5F7-F1
#
_entry.id   AF-A0A9N7U5F7-F1
#
_cell.length_a   1.000
_cell.length_b   1.000
_cell.length_c   1.000
_cell.angle_alpha   90.00
_cell.angle_beta   90.00
_cell.angle_gamma   90.00
#
_symmetry.space_group_name_H-M   'P 1'
#
loop_
_entity.id
_entity.type
_entity.pdbx_description
1 polymer ?
#
loop_
_entity_poly.entity_id
_entity_poly.type
_entity_poly.pdbx_seq_one_letter_code
_entity_poly.pdbx_strand_id
1 'polypeptide(L)'
;MSDTEELVEEFEEEVEEEEAAEEEQEVEEEVVEQEEEEEEQEEEEEQEEEEAEEEPTQEEDKPAAEEEEEGEEEEEEAAEEQDEDGEAEEGEEETKPKFKPFMMPNLIPPKIPDGEKVDFDDIHRKRMEKDLMELQTLIVVHFESRKKEEDEIVNLKDRIEKRRSERAEQHRIRSEREKERQKRLEDERTRKEEEEAKRRADDDAKKKKTLTSLHFGGYMQKLSEKRSGKRQTEREKKKKILSDRRKSLDIENRGQDKLKEKAQELWDWMYQLEGEKFDLQYQLGRQKYEINVLRNRVSDHQKLSKRTKRGLRK
;
A
#
# COMPACT_ATOMS: atom_id res chain seq x y z
N MET A 1 -61.27 -60.79 -17.87
CA MET A 1 -60.96 -59.37 -18.08
C MET A 1 -60.06 -59.38 -19.29
N SER A 2 -60.50 -58.68 -20.32
CA SER A 2 -60.02 -58.85 -21.70
C SER A 2 -58.66 -58.20 -21.88
N ASP A 3 -57.79 -58.79 -22.71
CA ASP A 3 -56.46 -58.29 -23.12
C ASP A 3 -56.44 -56.82 -23.59
N THR A 4 -57.60 -56.21 -23.83
CA THR A 4 -57.77 -54.80 -24.17
C THR A 4 -57.82 -53.85 -22.96
N GLU A 5 -58.13 -54.32 -21.75
CA GLU A 5 -58.09 -53.49 -20.53
C GLU A 5 -56.66 -53.33 -20.02
N GLU A 6 -55.85 -54.40 -20.07
CA GLU A 6 -54.44 -54.39 -19.63
C GLU A 6 -53.57 -53.48 -20.51
N LEU A 7 -53.84 -53.44 -21.82
CA LEU A 7 -53.15 -52.54 -22.76
C LEU A 7 -53.53 -51.06 -22.54
N VAL A 8 -54.73 -50.78 -22.03
CA VAL A 8 -55.15 -49.41 -21.71
C VAL A 8 -54.52 -48.96 -20.39
N GLU A 9 -54.40 -49.83 -19.39
CA GLU A 9 -53.70 -49.52 -18.14
C GLU A 9 -52.21 -49.29 -18.36
N GLU A 10 -51.53 -50.10 -19.18
CA GLU A 10 -50.11 -49.87 -19.54
C GLU A 10 -49.91 -48.54 -20.30
N PHE A 11 -50.86 -48.16 -21.17
CA PHE A 11 -50.79 -46.90 -21.91
C PHE A 11 -51.07 -45.69 -21.00
N GLU A 12 -51.93 -45.83 -19.99
CA GLU A 12 -52.17 -44.78 -18.99
C GLU A 12 -50.95 -44.60 -18.07
N GLU A 13 -50.25 -45.68 -17.71
CA GLU A 13 -49.03 -45.64 -16.89
C GLU A 13 -47.83 -45.04 -17.65
N GLU A 14 -47.67 -45.35 -18.95
CA GLU A 14 -46.68 -44.69 -19.81
C GLU A 14 -46.93 -43.18 -19.97
N VAL A 15 -48.20 -42.76 -20.05
CA VAL A 15 -48.56 -41.34 -20.15
C VAL A 15 -48.31 -40.60 -18.83
N GLU A 16 -48.56 -41.22 -17.67
CA GLU A 16 -48.21 -40.64 -16.36
C GLU A 16 -46.69 -40.51 -16.17
N GLU A 17 -45.88 -41.47 -16.65
CA GLU A 17 -44.41 -41.34 -16.62
C GLU A 17 -43.91 -40.23 -17.55
N GLU A 18 -44.54 -40.05 -18.72
CA GLU A 18 -44.18 -38.99 -19.67
C GLU A 18 -44.55 -37.59 -19.12
N GLU A 19 -45.72 -37.43 -18.49
CA GLU A 19 -46.10 -36.18 -17.79
C GLU A 19 -45.17 -35.88 -16.61
N ALA A 20 -44.76 -36.89 -15.83
CA ALA A 20 -43.84 -36.69 -14.72
C ALA A 20 -42.43 -36.28 -15.18
N ALA A 21 -41.98 -36.80 -16.33
CA ALA A 21 -40.71 -36.39 -16.93
C ALA A 21 -40.76 -34.96 -17.49
N GLU A 22 -41.90 -34.55 -18.04
CA GLU A 22 -42.13 -33.18 -18.51
C GLU A 22 -42.18 -32.18 -17.34
N GLU A 23 -42.80 -32.54 -16.21
CA GLU A 23 -42.81 -31.74 -14.99
C GLU A 23 -41.40 -31.62 -14.36
N GLU A 24 -40.60 -32.68 -14.35
CA GLU A 24 -39.19 -32.60 -13.92
C GLU A 24 -38.36 -31.69 -14.82
N GLN A 25 -38.63 -31.70 -16.13
CA GLN A 25 -37.93 -30.86 -17.11
C GLN A 25 -38.32 -29.37 -16.97
N GLU A 26 -39.60 -29.05 -16.74
CA GLU A 26 -40.04 -27.68 -16.45
C GLU A 26 -39.41 -27.14 -15.16
N VAL A 27 -39.29 -27.96 -14.11
CA VAL A 27 -38.64 -27.57 -12.86
C VAL A 27 -37.14 -27.33 -13.05
N GLU A 28 -36.48 -28.11 -13.90
CA GLU A 28 -35.07 -27.89 -14.24
C GLU A 28 -34.87 -26.59 -15.03
N GLU A 29 -35.75 -26.28 -15.99
CA GLU A 29 -35.73 -24.99 -16.71
C GLU A 29 -35.99 -23.80 -15.77
N GLU A 30 -36.97 -23.88 -14.85
CA GLU A 30 -37.25 -22.80 -13.88
C GLU A 30 -36.05 -22.53 -12.94
N VAL A 31 -35.30 -23.57 -12.57
CA VAL A 31 -34.09 -23.44 -11.74
C VAL A 31 -32.96 -22.77 -12.52
N VAL A 32 -32.81 -23.09 -13.81
CA VAL A 32 -31.79 -22.44 -14.67
C VAL A 32 -32.14 -20.96 -14.88
N GLU A 33 -33.40 -20.63 -15.14
CA GLU A 33 -33.83 -19.21 -15.26
C GLU A 33 -33.58 -18.43 -13.97
N GLN A 34 -33.82 -19.02 -12.79
CA GLN A 34 -33.51 -18.39 -11.50
C GLN A 34 -32.01 -18.20 -11.26
N GLU A 35 -31.16 -19.14 -11.70
CA GLU A 35 -29.70 -19.00 -11.61
C GLU A 35 -29.19 -17.89 -12.56
N GLU A 36 -29.73 -17.78 -13.77
CA GLU A 36 -29.40 -16.70 -14.71
C GLU A 36 -29.84 -15.31 -14.18
N GLU A 37 -31.03 -15.19 -13.56
CA GLU A 37 -31.48 -13.94 -12.92
C GLU A 37 -30.63 -13.53 -11.70
N GLU A 38 -30.11 -14.49 -10.92
CA GLU A 38 -29.17 -14.20 -9.82
C GLU A 38 -27.81 -13.74 -10.36
N GLU A 39 -27.33 -14.31 -11.47
CA GLU A 39 -26.04 -13.92 -12.09
C GLU A 39 -26.11 -12.52 -12.70
N GLU A 40 -27.21 -12.15 -13.39
CA GLU A 40 -27.44 -10.79 -13.88
C GLU A 40 -27.49 -9.75 -12.74
N GLN A 41 -28.11 -10.08 -11.60
CA GLN A 41 -28.14 -9.20 -10.42
C GLN A 41 -26.75 -9.02 -9.79
N GLU A 42 -25.91 -10.07 -9.74
CA GLU A 42 -24.53 -9.95 -9.26
C GLU A 42 -23.68 -9.06 -10.19
N GLU A 43 -23.86 -9.16 -11.51
CA GLU A 43 -23.17 -8.26 -12.47
C GLU A 43 -23.64 -6.80 -12.36
N GLU A 44 -24.92 -6.55 -12.10
CA GLU A 44 -25.46 -5.20 -11.91
C GLU A 44 -24.94 -4.56 -10.61
N GLU A 45 -24.84 -5.32 -9.50
CA GLU A 45 -24.24 -4.85 -8.24
C GLU A 45 -22.73 -4.58 -8.39
N GLU A 46 -21.98 -5.38 -9.17
CA GLU A 46 -20.56 -5.12 -9.43
C GLU A 46 -20.36 -3.84 -10.26
N GLN A 47 -21.19 -3.58 -11.26
CA GLN A 47 -21.15 -2.34 -12.04
C GLN A 47 -21.50 -1.11 -11.18
N GLU A 48 -22.47 -1.22 -10.27
CA GLU A 48 -22.85 -0.11 -9.37
C GLU A 48 -21.75 0.17 -8.32
N GLU A 49 -21.03 -0.85 -7.82
CA GLU A 49 -19.84 -0.67 -6.97
C GLU A 49 -18.66 -0.03 -7.74
N GLU A 50 -18.45 -0.38 -9.01
CA GLU A 50 -17.39 0.19 -9.85
C GLU A 50 -17.68 1.65 -10.23
N GLU A 51 -18.92 1.99 -10.58
CA GLU A 51 -19.35 3.37 -10.89
C GLU A 51 -19.30 4.26 -9.63
N ALA A 52 -19.58 3.71 -8.44
CA ALA A 52 -19.44 4.41 -7.17
C ALA A 52 -17.97 4.66 -6.75
N GLU A 53 -17.01 3.84 -7.22
CA GLU A 53 -15.58 4.09 -7.05
C GLU A 53 -15.03 5.10 -8.07
N GLU A 54 -15.64 5.23 -9.25
CA GLU A 54 -15.22 6.20 -10.28
C GLU A 54 -15.78 7.62 -10.09
N GLU A 55 -16.69 7.89 -9.14
CA GLU A 55 -17.17 9.25 -8.88
C GLU A 55 -16.00 10.18 -8.46
N PRO A 56 -15.61 11.18 -9.28
CA PRO A 56 -14.49 12.03 -8.98
C PRO A 56 -14.89 13.04 -7.91
N THR A 57 -14.12 13.06 -6.83
CA THR A 57 -14.10 14.15 -5.84
C THR A 57 -13.65 15.47 -6.51
N GLN A 58 -14.59 16.18 -7.12
CA GLN A 58 -14.63 17.64 -7.22
C GLN A 58 -15.55 18.07 -6.05
N GLU A 59 -15.21 18.94 -5.11
CA GLU A 59 -14.50 20.22 -5.18
C GLU A 59 -14.28 20.63 -3.70
N GLU A 60 -13.07 20.99 -3.28
CA GLU A 60 -12.78 22.02 -2.27
C GLU A 60 -11.33 22.47 -2.47
N ASP A 61 -11.12 23.17 -3.58
CA ASP A 61 -10.05 24.15 -3.67
C ASP A 61 -10.69 25.40 -4.29
N LYS A 62 -10.96 26.39 -3.43
CA LYS A 62 -11.25 27.75 -3.90
C LYS A 62 -10.25 28.73 -3.29
N PRO A 63 -9.70 29.62 -4.13
CA PRO A 63 -8.64 30.55 -3.77
C PRO A 63 -9.23 31.86 -3.23
N ALA A 64 -8.52 32.46 -2.29
CA ALA A 64 -8.64 33.87 -1.92
C ALA A 64 -7.40 34.20 -1.08
N ALA A 65 -6.69 35.31 -1.20
CA ALA A 65 -6.63 36.41 -2.14
C ALA A 65 -5.37 37.16 -1.72
N GLU A 66 -4.48 37.52 -2.64
CA GLU A 66 -3.63 38.69 -2.43
C GLU A 66 -3.35 39.30 -3.80
N GLU A 67 -3.58 40.60 -3.85
CA GLU A 67 -3.75 41.44 -5.03
C GLU A 67 -2.45 41.59 -5.83
N GLU A 68 -2.60 41.70 -7.14
CA GLU A 68 -1.66 42.47 -7.95
C GLU A 68 -1.79 43.95 -7.56
N GLU A 69 -0.68 44.58 -7.18
CA GLU A 69 -0.49 46.00 -7.41
C GLU A 69 0.91 46.23 -8.00
N GLU A 70 0.91 46.96 -9.10
CA GLU A 70 2.06 47.48 -9.84
C GLU A 70 2.95 48.38 -8.97
N GLY A 71 4.21 48.55 -9.36
CA GLY A 71 5.02 49.66 -8.87
C GLY A 71 6.53 49.44 -8.97
N GLU A 72 7.10 49.73 -10.14
CA GLU A 72 8.43 50.34 -10.20
C GLU A 72 8.35 51.71 -9.50
N GLU A 73 9.32 52.06 -8.65
CA GLU A 73 9.97 53.38 -8.62
C GLU A 73 11.07 53.47 -7.54
N GLU A 74 12.07 54.27 -7.88
CA GLU A 74 13.28 54.64 -7.14
C GLU A 74 13.00 55.64 -5.99
N GLU A 75 13.94 55.70 -5.03
CA GLU A 75 14.46 56.87 -4.25
C GLU A 75 14.93 56.34 -2.87
N GLU A 76 16.23 56.31 -2.53
CA GLU A 76 17.12 57.44 -2.18
C GLU A 76 16.49 58.49 -1.25
N GLU A 77 16.83 58.44 0.05
CA GLU A 77 17.27 59.58 0.88
C GLU A 77 18.12 58.98 2.02
N ALA A 78 19.44 59.20 2.13
CA ALA A 78 20.19 60.44 2.31
C ALA A 78 19.88 61.14 3.65
N ALA A 79 20.79 60.95 4.62
CA ALA A 79 20.99 61.85 5.75
C ALA A 79 22.51 61.98 5.97
N GLU A 80 23.09 62.96 5.27
CA GLU A 80 24.29 63.71 5.65
C GLU A 80 24.00 64.52 6.95
N GLU A 81 24.91 65.01 7.81
CA GLU A 81 26.23 65.64 7.68
C GLU A 81 26.97 65.50 9.05
N GLN A 82 28.30 65.28 9.10
CA GLN A 82 29.38 66.28 9.33
C GLN A 82 29.19 67.11 10.64
N ASP A 83 30.16 67.37 11.52
CA ASP A 83 31.63 67.31 11.52
C ASP A 83 32.18 67.57 12.95
N GLU A 84 33.52 67.54 13.08
CA GLU A 84 34.42 68.03 14.16
C GLU A 84 34.72 67.08 15.34
N ASP A 85 35.98 66.84 15.78
CA ASP A 85 37.34 67.16 15.29
C ASP A 85 38.39 66.41 16.18
N GLY A 86 39.59 66.18 15.65
CA GLY A 86 40.89 65.97 16.34
C GLY A 86 41.36 64.52 16.53
N GLU A 87 42.58 64.10 16.14
CA GLU A 87 43.75 64.77 15.57
C GLU A 87 44.83 63.70 15.20
N ALA A 88 45.55 63.90 14.08
CA ALA A 88 46.89 63.40 13.70
C ALA A 88 47.14 61.85 13.56
N GLU A 89 47.87 61.32 12.56
CA GLU A 89 48.96 61.85 11.73
C GLU A 89 49.18 60.96 10.47
N GLU A 90 49.28 61.62 9.30
CA GLU A 90 50.01 61.33 8.05
C GLU A 90 49.80 59.97 7.31
N GLY A 91 49.30 59.88 6.06
CA GLY A 91 49.49 60.69 4.83
C GLY A 91 50.46 59.93 3.89
N GLU A 92 50.33 59.73 2.57
CA GLU A 92 49.51 60.22 1.44
C GLU A 92 49.80 59.24 0.25
N GLU A 93 48.79 58.80 -0.50
CA GLU A 93 48.42 59.23 -1.87
C GLU A 93 49.14 58.60 -3.08
N GLU A 94 48.29 58.03 -3.94
CA GLU A 94 48.13 58.27 -5.39
C GLU A 94 49.19 57.94 -6.46
N THR A 95 48.69 57.14 -7.42
CA THR A 95 48.72 57.28 -8.88
C THR A 95 50.03 57.21 -9.70
N LYS A 96 50.05 56.19 -10.58
CA LYS A 96 50.80 55.94 -11.84
C LYS A 96 51.86 56.98 -12.30
N PRO A 97 53.07 56.51 -12.70
CA PRO A 97 53.84 57.20 -13.73
C PRO A 97 53.95 56.41 -15.04
N LYS A 98 53.94 57.19 -16.13
CA LYS A 98 54.00 56.82 -17.54
C LYS A 98 55.37 56.25 -17.92
N PHE A 99 55.36 55.23 -18.78
CA PHE A 99 56.53 54.58 -19.39
C PHE A 99 57.28 55.56 -20.32
N LYS A 100 58.51 55.95 -19.94
CA LYS A 100 59.52 56.53 -20.83
C LYS A 100 60.75 55.61 -20.82
N PRO A 101 61.40 55.34 -21.98
CA PRO A 101 62.45 54.34 -22.08
C PRO A 101 63.79 54.90 -21.58
N PHE A 102 64.33 54.33 -20.50
CA PHE A 102 65.68 54.64 -20.01
C PHE A 102 66.66 53.55 -20.47
N MET A 103 67.50 53.96 -21.42
CA MET A 103 68.79 53.45 -21.87
C MET A 103 69.38 52.19 -21.18
N MET A 104 69.54 51.13 -21.99
CA MET A 104 70.38 49.96 -21.74
C MET A 104 71.85 50.36 -21.55
N PRO A 105 72.56 49.89 -20.50
CA PRO A 105 74.01 49.95 -20.46
C PRO A 105 74.59 48.88 -21.40
N ASN A 106 75.64 49.26 -22.13
CA ASN A 106 76.32 48.46 -23.15
C ASN A 106 76.60 47.01 -22.73
N LEU A 107 76.03 46.08 -23.49
CA LEU A 107 76.27 44.64 -23.42
C LEU A 107 77.67 44.33 -23.97
N ILE A 108 78.65 44.19 -23.08
CA ILE A 108 79.94 43.58 -23.39
C ILE A 108 79.69 42.08 -23.61
N PRO A 109 80.03 41.50 -24.77
CA PRO A 109 79.86 40.07 -25.00
C PRO A 109 80.73 39.30 -24.01
N PRO A 110 80.17 38.39 -23.20
CA PRO A 110 80.98 37.51 -22.37
C PRO A 110 81.90 36.69 -23.28
N LYS A 111 83.20 36.90 -23.09
CA LYS A 111 84.27 36.16 -23.77
C LYS A 111 84.13 34.69 -23.36
N ILE A 112 83.81 33.83 -24.31
CA ILE A 112 83.83 32.38 -24.15
C ILE A 112 85.30 31.98 -23.92
N PRO A 113 85.66 31.40 -22.76
CA PRO A 113 86.99 30.83 -22.56
C PRO A 113 87.14 29.58 -23.43
N ASP A 114 88.27 29.52 -24.13
CA ASP A 114 88.70 28.44 -25.00
C ASP A 114 88.62 27.04 -24.34
N GLY A 115 88.00 26.09 -25.05
CA GLY A 115 88.69 24.84 -25.38
C GLY A 115 88.75 23.71 -24.36
N GLU A 116 87.79 23.55 -23.45
CA GLU A 116 87.61 22.26 -22.76
C GLU A 116 86.72 21.36 -23.62
N LYS A 117 87.24 20.20 -24.05
CA LYS A 117 86.51 19.24 -24.88
C LYS A 117 85.16 18.91 -24.22
N VAL A 118 84.09 19.42 -24.82
CA VAL A 118 82.72 19.09 -24.46
C VAL A 118 82.53 17.60 -24.68
N ASP A 119 82.50 16.84 -23.59
CA ASP A 119 82.32 15.40 -23.64
C ASP A 119 80.83 15.12 -23.89
N PHE A 120 80.50 14.70 -25.12
CA PHE A 120 79.12 14.46 -25.52
C PHE A 120 78.46 13.31 -24.73
N ASP A 121 79.26 12.36 -24.24
CA ASP A 121 78.79 11.31 -23.35
C ASP A 121 78.42 11.83 -21.96
N ASP A 122 79.11 12.87 -21.47
CA ASP A 122 78.78 13.55 -20.20
C ASP A 122 77.48 14.36 -20.34
N ILE A 123 77.28 15.05 -21.47
CA ILE A 123 76.02 15.73 -21.76
C ILE A 123 74.84 14.74 -21.83
N HIS A 124 75.03 13.61 -22.51
CA HIS A 124 73.97 12.61 -22.63
C HIS A 124 73.65 11.96 -21.27
N ARG A 125 74.67 11.68 -20.45
CA ARG A 125 74.49 11.15 -19.08
C ARG A 125 73.78 12.13 -18.17
N LYS A 126 74.20 13.40 -18.15
CA LYS A 126 73.54 14.47 -17.38
C LYS A 126 72.10 14.71 -17.83
N ARG A 127 71.81 14.54 -19.12
CA ARG A 127 70.44 14.58 -19.63
C ARG A 127 69.61 13.42 -19.09
N MET A 128 70.10 12.18 -19.20
CA MET A 128 69.38 11.00 -18.67
C MET A 128 69.18 11.08 -17.15
N GLU A 129 70.18 11.56 -16.41
CA GLU A 129 70.07 11.76 -14.95
C GLU A 129 69.04 12.85 -14.61
N LYS A 130 69.01 13.97 -15.33
CA LYS A 130 67.98 15.01 -15.16
C LYS A 130 66.59 14.47 -15.46
N ASP A 131 66.42 13.81 -16.60
CA ASP A 131 65.13 13.27 -17.03
C ASP A 131 64.63 12.22 -16.02
N LEU A 132 65.53 11.41 -15.45
CA LEU A 132 65.21 10.44 -14.39
C LEU A 132 64.81 11.13 -13.07
N MET A 133 65.53 12.16 -12.64
CA MET A 133 65.19 12.94 -11.44
C MET A 133 63.87 13.69 -11.60
N GLU A 134 63.64 14.28 -12.77
CA GLU A 134 62.40 14.97 -13.10
C GLU A 134 61.22 14.00 -13.11
N LEU A 135 61.39 12.81 -13.72
CA LEU A 135 60.38 11.76 -13.70
C LEU A 135 60.06 11.29 -12.27
N GLN A 136 61.08 11.06 -11.44
CA GLN A 136 60.87 10.69 -10.03
C GLN A 136 60.13 11.78 -9.25
N THR A 137 60.50 13.05 -9.48
CA THR A 137 59.84 14.19 -8.84
C THR A 137 58.38 14.29 -9.29
N LEU A 138 58.10 14.14 -10.58
CA LEU A 138 56.74 14.19 -11.12
C LEU A 138 55.88 13.05 -10.58
N ILE A 139 56.45 11.84 -10.45
CA ILE A 139 55.78 10.69 -9.83
C ILE A 139 55.39 11.03 -8.39
N VAL A 140 56.34 11.49 -7.57
CA VAL A 140 56.09 11.82 -6.15
C VAL A 140 55.06 12.93 -6.02
N VAL A 141 55.21 14.02 -6.78
CA VAL A 141 54.26 15.15 -6.76
C VAL A 141 52.86 14.70 -7.18
N HIS A 142 52.73 13.86 -8.20
CA HIS A 142 51.42 13.37 -8.66
C HIS A 142 50.73 12.52 -7.58
N PHE A 143 51.44 11.57 -6.97
CA PHE A 143 50.88 10.71 -5.93
C PHE A 143 50.56 11.48 -4.66
N GLU A 144 51.44 12.40 -4.22
CA GLU A 144 51.18 13.21 -3.03
C GLU A 144 50.03 14.20 -3.24
N SER A 145 49.97 14.85 -4.41
CA SER A 145 48.86 15.75 -4.77
C SER A 145 47.54 14.99 -4.79
N ARG A 146 47.50 13.84 -5.47
CA ARG A 146 46.29 13.04 -5.59
C ARG A 146 45.85 12.46 -4.25
N LYS A 147 46.79 11.99 -3.43
CA LYS A 147 46.49 11.50 -2.08
C LYS A 147 45.89 12.59 -1.20
N LYS A 148 46.46 13.80 -1.20
CA LYS A 148 45.91 14.94 -0.45
C LYS A 148 44.50 15.29 -0.92
N GLU A 149 44.29 15.35 -2.23
CA GLU A 149 42.97 15.63 -2.82
C GLU A 149 41.95 14.53 -2.48
N GLU A 150 42.34 13.25 -2.57
CA GLU A 150 41.48 12.12 -2.20
C GLU A 150 41.11 12.15 -0.71
N ASP A 151 42.08 12.41 0.18
CA ASP A 151 41.85 12.54 1.62
C ASP A 151 40.91 13.73 1.92
N GLU A 152 41.05 14.86 1.23
CA GLU A 152 40.16 16.01 1.37
C GLU A 152 38.73 15.71 0.90
N ILE A 153 38.59 15.04 -0.25
CA ILE A 153 37.30 14.62 -0.78
C ILE A 153 36.60 13.64 0.17
N VAL A 154 37.34 12.67 0.71
CA VAL A 154 36.81 11.72 1.70
C VAL A 154 36.33 12.46 2.95
N ASN A 155 37.16 13.33 3.52
CA ASN A 155 36.78 14.13 4.70
C ASN A 155 35.54 15.01 4.46
N LEU A 156 35.39 15.58 3.26
CA LEU A 156 34.20 16.34 2.87
C LEU A 156 32.96 15.45 2.74
N LYS A 157 33.09 14.29 2.11
CA LYS A 157 32.01 13.31 1.98
C LYS A 157 31.54 12.82 3.35
N ASP A 158 32.45 12.48 4.25
CA ASP A 158 32.13 12.02 5.60
C ASP A 158 31.36 13.10 6.39
N ARG A 159 31.75 14.38 6.23
CA ARG A 159 31.04 15.50 6.86
C ARG A 159 29.64 15.69 6.28
N ILE A 160 29.48 15.54 4.96
CA ILE A 160 28.16 15.62 4.30
C ILE A 160 27.28 14.45 4.74
N GLU A 161 27.83 13.24 4.79
CA GLU A 161 27.14 12.04 5.23
C GLU A 161 26.67 12.18 6.68
N LYS A 162 27.56 12.64 7.57
CA LYS A 162 27.20 12.92 8.97
C LYS A 162 26.06 13.94 9.09
N ARG A 163 26.09 15.03 8.31
CA ARG A 163 24.97 16.00 8.30
C ARG A 163 23.69 15.43 7.70
N ARG A 164 23.77 14.47 6.78
CA ARG A 164 22.60 13.79 6.22
C ARG A 164 22.01 12.83 7.25
N SER A 165 22.84 12.05 7.94
CA SER A 165 22.39 11.14 9.00
C SER A 165 21.78 11.90 10.17
N GLU A 166 22.38 13.02 10.60
CA GLU A 166 21.83 13.90 11.64
C GLU A 166 20.45 14.46 11.25
N ARG A 167 20.27 14.92 10.00
CA ARG A 167 18.96 15.39 9.51
C ARG A 167 17.94 14.25 9.44
N ALA A 168 18.34 13.07 8.99
CA ALA A 168 17.47 11.90 8.95
C ALA A 168 17.03 11.50 10.37
N GLU A 169 17.94 11.54 11.34
CA GLU A 169 17.66 11.27 12.74
C GLU A 169 16.73 12.33 13.35
N GLN A 170 16.98 13.62 13.09
CA GLN A 170 16.06 14.69 13.49
C GLN A 170 14.66 14.52 12.90
N HIS A 171 14.55 14.04 11.67
CA HIS A 171 13.26 13.75 11.05
C HIS A 171 12.58 12.54 11.70
N ARG A 172 13.33 11.46 12.00
CA ARG A 172 12.81 10.30 12.73
C ARG A 172 12.30 10.69 14.11
N ILE A 173 13.06 11.47 14.88
CA ILE A 173 12.67 11.94 16.21
C ILE A 173 11.41 12.82 16.13
N ARG A 174 11.32 13.72 15.14
CA ARG A 174 10.10 14.53 14.94
C ARG A 174 8.90 13.65 14.59
N SER A 175 9.05 12.72 13.66
CA SER A 175 7.98 11.77 13.29
C SER A 175 7.56 10.89 14.47
N GLU A 176 8.50 10.43 15.30
CA GLU A 176 8.21 9.61 16.47
C GLU A 176 7.47 10.41 17.56
N ARG A 177 7.89 11.65 17.83
CA ARG A 177 7.16 12.54 18.76
C ARG A 177 5.75 12.87 18.26
N GLU A 178 5.57 13.08 16.96
CA GLU A 178 4.25 13.34 16.39
C GLU A 178 3.36 12.10 16.49
N LYS A 179 3.90 10.92 16.17
CA LYS A 179 3.21 9.64 16.37
C LYS A 179 2.87 9.39 17.84
N GLU A 180 3.74 9.74 18.78
CA GLU A 180 3.45 9.61 20.22
C GLU A 180 2.31 10.54 20.63
N ARG A 181 2.29 11.79 20.13
CA ARG A 181 1.20 12.74 20.41
C ARG A 181 -0.13 12.24 19.84
N GLN A 182 -0.13 11.80 18.59
CA GLN A 182 -1.31 11.27 17.93
C GLN A 182 -1.81 10.02 18.67
N LYS A 183 -0.90 9.12 19.06
CA LYS A 183 -1.22 7.95 19.87
C LYS A 183 -1.79 8.33 21.24
N ARG A 184 -1.27 9.36 21.93
CA ARG A 184 -1.86 9.82 23.21
C ARG A 184 -3.27 10.37 23.03
N LEU A 185 -3.54 11.09 21.94
CA LEU A 185 -4.88 11.58 21.62
C LEU A 185 -5.83 10.42 21.30
N GLU A 186 -5.36 9.42 20.56
CA GLU A 186 -6.12 8.19 20.29
C GLU A 186 -6.35 7.36 21.56
N ASP A 187 -5.36 7.24 22.44
CA ASP A 187 -5.47 6.54 23.73
C ASP A 187 -6.43 7.29 24.69
N GLU A 188 -6.43 8.63 24.68
CA GLU A 188 -7.39 9.44 25.45
C GLU A 188 -8.81 9.36 24.87
N ARG A 189 -8.92 9.36 23.54
CA ARG A 189 -10.18 9.18 22.83
C ARG A 189 -10.76 7.79 23.08
N THR A 190 -9.95 6.74 22.98
CA THR A 190 -10.38 5.36 23.24
C THR A 190 -10.75 5.17 24.70
N ARG A 191 -10.02 5.76 25.66
CA ARG A 191 -10.40 5.74 27.08
C ARG A 191 -11.71 6.48 27.34
N LYS A 192 -11.96 7.61 26.68
CA LYS A 192 -13.23 8.34 26.75
C LYS A 192 -14.38 7.56 26.11
N GLU A 193 -14.12 6.90 24.99
CA GLU A 193 -15.07 6.02 24.31
C GLU A 193 -15.37 4.77 25.15
N GLU A 194 -14.39 4.21 25.88
CA GLU A 194 -14.56 3.10 26.82
C GLU A 194 -15.38 3.51 28.06
N GLU A 195 -15.14 4.70 28.62
CA GLU A 195 -15.91 5.25 29.73
C GLU A 195 -17.35 5.59 29.31
N GLU A 196 -17.55 6.14 28.11
CA GLU A 196 -18.88 6.40 27.54
C GLU A 196 -19.61 5.10 27.18
N ALA A 197 -18.91 4.09 26.64
CA ALA A 197 -19.47 2.77 26.38
C ALA A 197 -19.89 2.07 27.69
N LYS A 198 -19.09 2.19 28.75
CA LYS A 198 -19.43 1.66 30.07
C LYS A 198 -20.62 2.39 30.69
N ARG A 199 -20.67 3.72 30.59
CA ARG A 199 -21.82 4.52 31.05
C ARG A 199 -23.09 4.17 30.25
N ARG A 200 -22.97 4.00 28.93
CA ARG A 200 -24.07 3.59 28.05
C ARG A 200 -24.54 2.17 28.37
N ALA A 201 -23.63 1.25 28.71
CA ALA A 201 -23.97 -0.09 29.16
C ALA A 201 -24.67 -0.09 30.54
N ASP A 202 -24.22 0.75 31.48
CA ASP A 202 -24.86 0.91 32.79
C ASP A 202 -26.23 1.57 32.70
N ASP A 203 -26.39 2.57 31.83
CA ASP A 203 -27.67 3.22 31.57
C ASP A 203 -28.64 2.29 30.81
N ASP A 204 -28.16 1.50 29.85
CA ASP A 204 -28.96 0.45 29.19
C ASP A 204 -29.30 -0.68 30.16
N ALA A 205 -28.43 -1.03 31.12
CA ALA A 205 -28.73 -2.01 32.16
C ALA A 205 -29.76 -1.47 33.18
N LYS A 206 -29.68 -0.20 33.57
CA LYS A 206 -30.68 0.45 34.43
C LYS A 206 -32.02 0.59 33.70
N LYS A 207 -32.02 1.02 32.43
CA LYS A 207 -33.21 1.06 31.56
C LYS A 207 -33.78 -0.33 31.33
N LYS A 208 -32.96 -1.37 31.13
CA LYS A 208 -33.43 -2.76 31.01
C LYS A 208 -34.06 -3.25 32.30
N LYS A 209 -33.50 -2.92 33.48
CA LYS A 209 -34.09 -3.24 34.79
C LYS A 209 -35.43 -2.55 35.02
N THR A 210 -35.62 -1.31 34.54
CA THR A 210 -36.90 -0.59 34.65
C THR A 210 -37.90 -1.00 33.57
N LEU A 211 -37.43 -1.43 32.39
CA LEU A 211 -38.25 -1.80 31.23
C LEU A 211 -38.52 -3.30 31.10
N THR A 212 -38.03 -4.15 32.00
CA THR A 212 -38.35 -5.59 32.05
C THR A 212 -39.79 -5.91 32.50
N SER A 213 -40.65 -4.91 32.68
CA SER A 213 -42.05 -5.15 33.09
C SER A 213 -43.00 -5.53 31.94
N LEU A 214 -42.77 -5.13 30.69
CA LEU A 214 -43.73 -5.44 29.62
C LEU A 214 -43.02 -5.68 28.27
N HIS A 215 -42.92 -6.97 27.88
CA HIS A 215 -42.85 -7.50 26.51
C HIS A 215 -42.03 -6.77 25.41
N PHE A 216 -41.01 -5.96 25.74
CA PHE A 216 -40.07 -5.36 24.76
C PHE A 216 -38.69 -6.04 24.73
N GLY A 217 -38.57 -7.25 25.30
CA GLY A 217 -37.29 -7.95 25.46
C GLY A 217 -36.66 -8.45 24.15
N GLY A 218 -37.47 -8.79 23.14
CA GLY A 218 -36.98 -9.42 21.91
C GLY A 218 -36.21 -8.47 20.98
N TYR A 219 -36.61 -7.19 20.91
CA TYR A 219 -35.98 -6.20 20.05
C TYR A 219 -34.66 -5.68 20.63
N MET A 220 -34.64 -5.44 21.95
CA MET A 220 -33.42 -5.00 22.66
C MET A 220 -32.34 -6.09 22.71
N GLN A 221 -32.70 -7.37 22.69
CA GLN A 221 -31.74 -8.47 22.66
C GLN A 221 -30.99 -8.53 21.33
N LYS A 222 -31.70 -8.39 20.19
CA LYS A 222 -31.10 -8.29 18.85
C LYS A 222 -30.19 -7.05 18.70
N LEU A 223 -30.58 -5.92 19.30
CA LEU A 223 -29.77 -4.68 19.33
C LEU A 223 -28.54 -4.80 20.23
N SER A 224 -28.65 -5.48 21.37
CA SER A 224 -27.50 -5.74 22.25
C SER A 224 -26.50 -6.72 21.63
N GLU A 225 -26.98 -7.69 20.85
CA GLU A 225 -26.14 -8.66 20.13
C GLU A 225 -25.45 -8.02 18.91
N LYS A 226 -26.08 -7.03 18.25
CA LYS A 226 -25.44 -6.17 17.25
C LYS A 226 -24.44 -5.15 17.85
N ARG A 227 -24.60 -4.71 19.10
CA ARG A 227 -23.66 -3.80 19.79
C ARG A 227 -22.54 -4.53 20.56
N SER A 228 -22.66 -5.84 20.79
CA SER A 228 -21.64 -6.63 21.44
C SER A 228 -20.51 -6.92 20.44
N GLY A 229 -19.51 -6.03 20.44
CA GLY A 229 -18.18 -6.18 19.86
C GLY A 229 -18.13 -6.89 18.51
N LYS A 230 -18.22 -6.12 17.41
CA LYS A 230 -17.89 -6.45 16.02
C LYS A 230 -17.62 -7.95 15.77
N ARG A 231 -18.64 -8.78 15.99
CA ARG A 231 -18.55 -10.21 15.67
C ARG A 231 -18.51 -10.23 14.16
N GLN A 232 -17.37 -10.69 13.62
CA GLN A 232 -17.14 -10.72 12.18
C GLN A 232 -18.38 -11.34 11.53
N THR A 233 -19.00 -10.61 10.60
CA THR A 233 -20.22 -11.10 9.94
C THR A 233 -19.90 -12.37 9.17
N GLU A 234 -20.88 -13.23 8.91
CA GLU A 234 -20.63 -14.42 8.08
C GLU A 234 -20.10 -14.04 6.68
N ARG A 235 -20.51 -12.87 6.13
CA ARG A 235 -19.95 -12.27 4.91
C ARG A 235 -18.46 -11.96 5.07
N GLU A 236 -18.07 -11.27 6.14
CA GLU A 236 -16.66 -10.96 6.41
C GLU A 236 -15.83 -12.24 6.67
N LYS A 237 -16.40 -13.26 7.32
CA LYS A 237 -15.72 -14.55 7.53
C LYS A 237 -15.52 -15.30 6.22
N LYS A 238 -16.55 -15.36 5.37
CA LYS A 238 -16.46 -15.94 4.01
C LYS A 238 -15.36 -15.23 3.22
N LYS A 239 -15.40 -13.89 3.14
CA LYS A 239 -14.39 -13.08 2.43
C LYS A 239 -12.97 -13.33 2.97
N LYS A 240 -12.81 -13.39 4.30
CA LYS A 240 -11.51 -13.71 4.92
C LYS A 240 -11.02 -15.11 4.56
N ILE A 241 -11.87 -16.13 4.70
CA ILE A 241 -11.50 -17.52 4.38
C ILE A 241 -11.14 -17.67 2.89
N LEU A 242 -11.90 -17.04 1.99
CA LEU A 242 -11.61 -17.07 0.55
C LEU A 242 -10.30 -16.34 0.24
N SER A 243 -10.06 -15.18 0.85
CA SER A 243 -8.80 -14.46 0.72
C SER A 243 -7.61 -15.26 1.25
N ASP A 244 -7.76 -15.96 2.38
CA ASP A 244 -6.71 -16.81 2.97
C ASP A 244 -6.40 -18.03 2.07
N ARG A 245 -7.41 -18.55 1.35
CA ARG A 245 -7.25 -19.65 0.37
C ARG A 245 -6.66 -19.17 -0.96
N ARG A 246 -6.92 -17.93 -1.36
CA ARG A 246 -6.43 -17.34 -2.62
C ARG A 246 -4.93 -17.11 -2.54
N LYS A 247 -4.18 -17.88 -3.33
CA LYS A 247 -2.73 -17.69 -3.50
C LYS A 247 -2.51 -16.69 -4.62
N SER A 248 -1.73 -15.64 -4.37
CA SER A 248 -1.35 -14.69 -5.42
C SER A 248 -0.55 -15.41 -6.52
N LEU A 249 -0.79 -15.03 -7.77
CA LEU A 249 -0.13 -15.60 -8.94
C LEU A 249 0.90 -14.61 -9.48
N ASP A 250 2.17 -14.98 -9.37
CA ASP A 250 3.27 -14.26 -10.01
C ASP A 250 3.67 -14.96 -11.32
N ILE A 251 3.34 -14.31 -12.43
CA ILE A 251 3.42 -14.85 -13.79
C ILE A 251 4.43 -14.08 -14.66
N GLU A 252 4.73 -12.81 -14.33
CA GLU A 252 5.42 -11.88 -15.24
C GLU A 252 6.84 -12.30 -15.61
N ASN A 253 7.59 -12.91 -14.69
CA ASN A 253 9.00 -13.26 -14.89
C ASN A 253 9.25 -14.78 -14.93
N ARG A 254 8.26 -15.57 -15.39
CA ARG A 254 8.37 -17.04 -15.49
C ARG A 254 8.75 -17.49 -16.91
N GLY A 255 9.62 -18.49 -17.02
CA GLY A 255 9.93 -19.15 -18.31
C GLY A 255 8.81 -20.11 -18.75
N GLN A 256 8.77 -20.44 -20.05
CA GLN A 256 7.69 -21.25 -20.66
C GLN A 256 7.45 -22.59 -19.96
N ASP A 257 8.50 -23.33 -19.61
CA ASP A 257 8.35 -24.65 -18.96
C ASP A 257 7.76 -24.50 -17.55
N LYS A 258 8.16 -23.48 -16.80
CA LYS A 258 7.60 -23.16 -15.48
C LYS A 258 6.14 -22.71 -15.56
N LEU A 259 5.75 -22.02 -16.63
CA LEU A 259 4.37 -21.63 -16.87
C LEU A 259 3.47 -22.85 -17.14
N LYS A 260 3.97 -23.85 -17.90
CA LYS A 260 3.26 -25.11 -18.12
C LYS A 260 3.06 -25.90 -16.83
N GLU A 261 4.12 -26.02 -16.02
CA GLU A 261 4.03 -26.64 -14.69
C GLU A 261 3.00 -25.92 -13.82
N LYS A 262 3.05 -24.57 -13.78
CA LYS A 262 2.10 -23.78 -12.99
C LYS A 262 0.66 -23.91 -13.47
N ALA A 263 0.44 -23.99 -14.78
CA ALA A 263 -0.88 -24.21 -15.36
C ALA A 263 -1.43 -25.59 -14.97
N GLN A 264 -0.60 -26.63 -15.01
CA GLN A 264 -1.00 -27.97 -14.55
C GLN A 264 -1.37 -27.96 -13.07
N GLU A 265 -0.56 -27.32 -12.21
CA GLU A 265 -0.87 -27.20 -10.78
C GLU A 265 -2.22 -26.49 -10.52
N LEU A 266 -2.53 -25.44 -11.30
CA LEU A 266 -3.80 -24.72 -11.16
C LEU A 266 -4.98 -25.54 -11.65
N TRP A 267 -4.79 -26.30 -12.73
CA TRP A 267 -5.79 -27.21 -13.23
C TRP A 267 -6.09 -28.34 -12.24
N ASP A 268 -5.06 -28.97 -11.66
CA ASP A 268 -5.21 -29.99 -10.63
C ASP A 268 -5.93 -29.42 -9.39
N TRP A 269 -5.60 -28.18 -9.00
CA TRP A 269 -6.25 -27.48 -7.89
C TRP A 269 -7.73 -27.21 -8.16
N MET A 270 -8.07 -26.72 -9.36
CA MET A 270 -9.45 -26.50 -9.78
C MET A 270 -10.24 -27.81 -9.80
N TYR A 271 -9.66 -28.88 -10.35
CA TYR A 271 -10.27 -30.20 -10.40
C TYR A 271 -10.55 -30.74 -8.99
N GLN A 272 -9.64 -30.55 -8.03
CA GLN A 272 -9.87 -30.92 -6.64
C GLN A 272 -11.05 -30.14 -6.03
N LEU A 273 -11.12 -28.83 -6.24
CA LEU A 273 -12.21 -27.99 -5.71
C LEU A 273 -13.58 -28.39 -6.29
N GLU A 274 -13.65 -28.70 -7.58
CA GLU A 274 -14.88 -29.21 -8.21
C GLU A 274 -15.30 -30.56 -7.63
N GLY A 275 -14.34 -31.46 -7.38
CA GLY A 275 -14.63 -32.73 -6.71
C GLY A 275 -15.20 -32.53 -5.30
N GLU A 276 -14.60 -31.64 -4.51
CA GLU A 276 -15.10 -31.31 -3.17
C GLU A 276 -16.49 -30.66 -3.21
N LYS A 277 -16.75 -29.77 -4.20
CA LYS A 277 -18.07 -29.15 -4.42
C LYS A 277 -19.13 -30.21 -4.71
N PHE A 278 -18.85 -31.13 -5.63
CA PHE A 278 -19.75 -32.23 -5.99
C PHE A 278 -20.12 -33.10 -4.78
N ASP A 279 -19.12 -33.53 -4.00
CA ASP A 279 -19.34 -34.33 -2.80
C ASP A 279 -20.21 -33.59 -1.77
N LEU A 280 -20.00 -32.29 -1.58
CA LEU A 280 -20.80 -31.46 -0.68
C LEU A 280 -22.24 -31.28 -1.18
N GLN A 281 -22.45 -31.09 -2.49
CA GLN A 281 -23.78 -31.00 -3.09
C GLN A 281 -24.55 -32.32 -2.91
N TYR A 282 -23.91 -33.46 -3.16
CA TYR A 282 -24.51 -34.77 -2.95
C TYR A 282 -24.86 -35.01 -1.47
N GLN A 283 -23.96 -34.64 -0.55
CA GLN A 283 -24.22 -34.71 0.89
C GLN A 283 -25.40 -33.82 1.30
N LEU A 284 -25.50 -32.60 0.76
CA LEU A 284 -26.59 -31.69 1.03
C LEU A 284 -27.93 -32.28 0.56
N GLY A 285 -27.99 -32.85 -0.65
CA GLY A 285 -29.18 -33.52 -1.18
C GLY A 285 -29.65 -34.66 -0.26
N ARG A 286 -28.72 -35.52 0.17
CA ARG A 286 -29.01 -36.59 1.14
C ARG A 286 -29.51 -36.03 2.48
N GLN A 287 -28.89 -34.97 3.00
CA GLN A 287 -29.30 -34.35 4.26
C GLN A 287 -30.70 -33.73 4.16
N LYS A 288 -31.06 -33.10 3.02
CA LYS A 288 -32.42 -32.60 2.77
C LYS A 288 -33.45 -33.72 2.90
N TYR A 289 -33.20 -34.87 2.29
CA TYR A 289 -34.06 -36.05 2.41
C TYR A 289 -34.15 -36.56 3.86
N GLU A 290 -33.01 -36.72 4.54
CA GLU A 290 -32.98 -37.16 5.94
C GLU A 290 -33.74 -36.21 6.87
N ILE A 291 -33.63 -34.89 6.67
CA ILE A 291 -34.39 -33.88 7.40
C ILE A 291 -35.90 -34.06 7.17
N ASN A 292 -36.34 -34.27 5.93
CA ASN A 292 -37.76 -34.49 5.61
C ASN A 292 -38.31 -35.75 6.30
N VAL A 293 -37.58 -36.86 6.23
CA VAL A 293 -37.94 -38.10 6.93
C VAL A 293 -38.00 -37.89 8.44
N LEU A 294 -37.03 -37.19 9.02
CA LEU A 294 -37.01 -36.90 10.46
C LEU A 294 -38.19 -35.99 10.87
N ARG A 295 -38.54 -34.99 10.08
CA ARG A 295 -39.72 -34.14 10.31
C ARG A 295 -41.00 -34.97 10.33
N ASN A 296 -41.17 -35.89 9.37
CA ASN A 296 -42.32 -36.79 9.32
C ASN A 296 -42.38 -37.72 10.54
N ARG A 297 -41.27 -38.36 10.90
CA ARG A 297 -41.17 -39.22 12.09
C ARG A 297 -41.53 -38.47 13.37
N VAL A 298 -41.03 -37.25 13.54
CA VAL A 298 -41.36 -36.39 14.70
C VAL A 298 -42.86 -36.11 14.73
N SER A 299 -43.46 -35.74 13.59
CA SER A 299 -44.90 -35.48 13.46
C SER A 299 -45.73 -36.70 13.85
N ASP A 300 -45.36 -37.90 13.37
CA ASP A 300 -46.10 -39.13 13.63
C ASP A 300 -46.03 -39.54 15.10
N HIS A 301 -44.84 -39.46 15.72
CA HIS A 301 -44.70 -39.71 17.16
C HIS A 301 -45.49 -38.70 18.00
N GLN A 302 -45.57 -37.43 17.58
CA GLN A 302 -46.40 -36.42 18.25
C GLN A 302 -47.91 -36.67 18.08
N LYS A 303 -48.36 -37.12 16.91
CA LYS A 303 -49.78 -37.46 16.64
C LYS A 303 -50.23 -38.66 17.48
N LEU A 304 -49.41 -39.69 17.57
CA LEU A 304 -49.69 -40.89 18.38
C LEU A 304 -49.78 -40.56 19.89
N SER A 305 -48.90 -39.68 20.39
CA SER A 305 -48.91 -39.22 21.78
C SER A 305 -50.17 -38.41 22.15
N LYS A 306 -50.73 -37.64 21.21
CA LYS A 306 -51.97 -36.87 21.41
C LYS A 306 -53.23 -37.76 21.36
N ARG A 307 -53.20 -38.87 20.60
CA ARG A 307 -54.33 -39.79 20.46
C ARG A 307 -54.52 -40.69 21.69
N THR A 308 -53.45 -41.14 22.34
CA THR A 308 -53.52 -41.89 23.62
C THR A 308 -54.11 -41.07 24.77
N LYS A 309 -53.97 -39.74 24.76
CA LYS A 309 -54.54 -38.87 25.80
C LYS A 309 -56.04 -38.57 25.63
N ARG A 310 -56.61 -38.76 24.42
CA ARG A 310 -58.06 -38.57 24.15
C ARG A 310 -58.90 -39.83 24.38
N GLY A 311 -58.29 -41.02 24.48
CA GLY A 311 -58.98 -42.29 24.76
C GLY A 311 -59.16 -42.63 26.25
N LEU A 312 -58.63 -41.80 27.17
CA LEU A 312 -58.66 -42.03 28.61
C LEU A 312 -59.58 -41.06 29.36
N ARG A 313 -60.73 -40.74 28.76
CA ARG A 313 -61.88 -40.14 29.46
C ARG A 313 -62.99 -41.18 29.43
N LYS A 314 -63.12 -41.95 30.50
CA LYS A 314 -64.25 -42.83 30.77
C LYS A 314 -64.81 -42.49 32.13
#